data_AF-A0A9Q4PZZ7-F1
#
_entry.id   AF-A0A9Q4PZZ7-F1
#
_cell.length_a   1.000
_cell.length_b   1.000
_cell.length_c   1.000
_cell.angle_alpha   90.00
_cell.angle_beta   90.00
_cell.angle_gamma   90.00
#
_symmetry.space_group_name_H-M   'P 1'
#
loop_
_entity.id
_entity.type
_entity.pdbx_description
1 polymer ?
#
loop_
_entity_poly.entity_id
_entity_poly.type
_entity_poly.pdbx_seq_one_letter_code
_entity_poly.pdbx_strand_id
1 'polypeptide(L)' 'MGEELPENFPEFSIMYKTLSNQIKKLKKEKENLQGGEEEEIQLKIKNYELEIIKIKKKFPDNFFEGLS' A
#
# COMPACT_ATOMS: atom_id res chain seq x y z
N MET A 1 -17.17 -8.36 -20.90
CA MET A 1 -17.76 -8.11 -19.57
C MET A 1 -16.85 -7.10 -18.92
N GLY A 2 -17.37 -5.94 -18.52
CA GLY A 2 -16.56 -4.94 -17.82
C GLY A 2 -16.13 -5.52 -16.48
N GLU A 3 -14.86 -5.38 -16.11
CA GLU A 3 -14.39 -5.81 -14.80
C GLU A 3 -15.08 -4.92 -13.76
N GLU A 4 -15.93 -5.51 -12.92
CA GLU A 4 -16.74 -4.77 -11.95
C GLU A 4 -15.86 -4.33 -10.77
N LEU A 5 -16.09 -3.10 -10.31
CA LEU A 5 -15.43 -2.57 -9.11
C LEU A 5 -15.98 -3.27 -7.85
N PRO A 6 -15.15 -3.42 -6.80
CA PRO A 6 -15.62 -4.02 -5.55
C PRO A 6 -16.71 -3.16 -4.90
N GLU A 7 -17.65 -3.80 -4.19
CA GLU A 7 -18.80 -3.13 -3.55
C GLU A 7 -18.40 -2.00 -2.57
N ASN A 8 -17.25 -2.12 -1.90
CA ASN A 8 -16.72 -1.09 -0.98
C ASN A 8 -15.77 -0.13 -1.70
N PHE A 9 -16.06 0.20 -2.95
CA PHE A 9 -15.48 1.34 -3.64
C PHE A 9 -16.30 2.59 -3.29
N PRO A 10 -15.68 3.72 -2.87
CA PRO A 10 -14.29 4.13 -3.07
C PRO A 10 -13.32 3.85 -1.91
N GLU A 11 -13.78 3.25 -0.81
CA GLU A 11 -13.02 3.11 0.45
C GLU A 11 -11.67 2.42 0.22
N PHE A 12 -11.67 1.32 -0.52
CA PHE A 12 -10.42 0.61 -0.81
C PHE A 12 -9.41 1.44 -1.63
N SER A 13 -9.87 2.37 -2.48
CA SER A 13 -8.98 3.28 -3.21
C SER A 13 -8.35 4.32 -2.29
N ILE A 14 -9.10 4.82 -1.30
CA ILE A 14 -8.58 5.72 -0.27
C ILE A 14 -7.55 4.99 0.61
N MET A 15 -7.85 3.74 1.00
CA MET A 15 -6.93 2.89 1.75
C MET A 15 -5.64 2.65 0.98
N TYR A 16 -5.72 2.30 -0.32
CA TYR A 16 -4.55 2.10 -1.17
C TYR A 16 -3.65 3.34 -1.20
N LYS A 17 -4.23 4.53 -1.44
CA LYS A 17 -3.50 5.81 -1.46
C LYS A 17 -2.86 6.10 -0.10
N THR A 18 -3.60 5.88 0.97
CA THR A 18 -3.10 6.10 2.35
C THR A 18 -1.91 5.21 2.67
N LEU A 19 -2.03 3.91 2.42
CA LEU A 19 -0.96 2.94 2.67
C LEU A 19 0.27 3.23 1.80
N SER A 20 0.07 3.56 0.52
CA SER A 20 1.17 3.91 -0.40
C SER A 20 1.95 5.13 0.08
N ASN A 21 1.24 6.18 0.53
CA ASN A 21 1.86 7.37 1.11
C ASN A 21 2.59 7.07 2.42
N GLN A 22 2.04 6.23 3.28
CA GLN A 22 2.69 5.82 4.52
C GLN A 22 3.97 5.02 4.24
N ILE A 23 3.94 4.07 3.30
CA ILE A 23 5.14 3.33 2.87
C ILE A 23 6.21 4.28 2.35
N LYS A 24 5.84 5.28 1.52
CA LYS A 24 6.80 6.27 1.00
C LYS A 24 7.46 7.08 2.13
N LYS A 25 6.68 7.49 3.13
CA LYS A 25 7.20 8.20 4.31
C LYS A 25 8.14 7.31 5.13
N LEU A 26 7.73 6.08 5.43
CA LEU A 26 8.52 5.12 6.19
C LEU A 26 9.82 4.73 5.48
N LYS A 27 9.79 4.58 4.15
CA LYS A 27 11.01 4.31 3.35
C LYS A 27 12.03 5.45 3.50
N LYS A 28 11.57 6.71 3.44
CA LYS A 28 12.42 7.89 3.66
C LYS A 28 12.92 8.00 5.11
N GLU A 29 12.08 7.68 6.08
CA GLU A 29 12.46 7.66 7.50
C GLU A 29 13.55 6.61 7.76
N LYS A 30 13.39 5.41 7.19
CA LYS A 30 14.33 4.28 7.28
C LYS A 30 15.75 4.62 6.82
N GLU A 31 15.90 5.49 5.80
CA GLU A 31 17.21 5.90 5.27
C GLU A 31 18.13 6.51 6.35
N ASN A 32 17.56 7.03 7.44
CA ASN A 32 18.30 7.69 8.52
C ASN A 32 18.40 6.83 9.81
N LEU A 33 17.85 5.61 9.80
CA LEU A 33 17.84 4.72 10.96
C LEU A 33 18.85 3.58 10.81
N GLN A 34 19.25 2.99 11.93
CA GLN A 34 20.17 1.85 11.98
C GLN A 34 19.76 0.88 13.08
N GLY A 35 20.10 -0.40 12.91
CA GLY A 35 19.85 -1.43 13.92
C GLY A 35 18.36 -1.71 14.12
N GLY A 36 17.94 -1.90 15.38
CA GLY A 36 16.58 -2.34 15.71
C GLY A 36 15.47 -1.44 15.18
N GLU A 37 15.69 -0.11 15.15
CA GLU A 37 14.72 0.84 14.61
C GLU A 37 14.50 0.65 13.11
N GLU A 38 15.55 0.31 12.36
CA GLU A 38 15.46 -0.01 10.93
C GLU A 38 14.61 -1.28 10.71
N GLU A 39 14.83 -2.31 11.52
CA GLU A 39 14.12 -3.59 11.44
C GLU A 39 12.62 -3.43 11.73
N GLU A 40 12.27 -2.62 12.74
CA GLU A 40 10.89 -2.29 13.09
C GLU A 40 10.17 -1.56 11.95
N ILE A 41 10.80 -0.53 11.37
CA ILE A 41 10.24 0.18 10.22
C ILE A 41 10.10 -0.76 9.02
N GLN A 42 11.09 -1.62 8.77
CA GLN A 42 11.04 -2.59 7.68
C GLN A 42 9.88 -3.58 7.84
N LEU A 43 9.62 -4.06 9.06
CA LEU A 43 8.48 -4.93 9.35
C LEU A 43 7.14 -4.22 9.11
N LYS A 44 7.04 -2.95 9.54
CA LYS A 44 5.85 -2.12 9.31
C LYS A 44 5.58 -1.90 7.83
N ILE A 45 6.61 -1.61 7.04
CA ILE A 45 6.51 -1.49 5.58
C ILE A 45 5.99 -2.79 4.96
N LYS A 46 6.55 -3.95 5.34
CA LYS A 46 6.10 -5.26 4.82
C LYS A 46 4.62 -5.52 5.11
N ASN A 47 4.15 -5.18 6.32
CA ASN A 47 2.74 -5.33 6.67
C ASN A 47 1.83 -4.45 5.79
N TYR A 48 2.21 -3.20 5.53
CA TYR A 48 1.44 -2.33 4.62
C TYR A 48 1.47 -2.81 3.17
N GLU A 49 2.60 -3.34 2.70
CA GLU A 49 2.71 -3.95 1.37
C GLU A 49 1.79 -5.17 1.23
N LEU A 50 1.68 -6.02 2.26
CA LEU A 50 0.75 -7.15 2.28
C LEU A 50 -0.72 -6.70 2.22
N GLU A 51 -1.08 -5.65 2.93
CA GLU A 51 -2.44 -5.08 2.86
C GLU A 51 -2.74 -4.49 1.47
N ILE A 52 -1.77 -3.80 0.85
CA ILE A 52 -1.90 -3.32 -0.52
C ILE A 52 -2.14 -4.49 -1.49
N ILE A 53 -1.44 -5.60 -1.34
CA ILE A 53 -1.63 -6.79 -2.19
C ILE A 53 -3.07 -7.33 -2.04
N LYS A 54 -3.61 -7.38 -0.82
CA LYS A 54 -5.01 -7.79 -0.58
C LYS A 54 -6.01 -6.83 -1.23
N ILE A 55 -5.74 -5.52 -1.17
CA ILE A 55 -6.57 -4.51 -1.84
C ILE A 55 -6.51 -4.70 -3.35
N LYS A 56 -5.31 -4.80 -3.96
CA LYS A 56 -5.14 -4.95 -5.41
C LYS A 56 -5.91 -6.14 -5.98
N LYS A 57 -5.93 -7.27 -5.27
CA LYS A 57 -6.70 -8.48 -5.66
C LYS A 57 -8.22 -8.28 -5.73
N LYS A 58 -8.76 -7.21 -5.15
CA LYS A 58 -10.19 -6.86 -5.22
C LYS A 58 -10.54 -6.00 -6.42
N PHE A 59 -9.54 -5.53 -7.16
CA PHE A 59 -9.71 -4.64 -8.29
C PHE A 59 -9.31 -5.34 -9.58
N PRO A 60 -9.81 -4.83 -10.71
CA PRO A 60 -9.29 -5.18 -12.02
C PRO A 60 -7.78 -5.01 -12.12
N ASP A 61 -7.15 -5.82 -12.98
CA ASP A 61 -5.72 -5.64 -13.27
C ASP A 61 -5.46 -4.21 -13.77
N ASN A 62 -4.31 -3.65 -13.42
CA ASN A 62 -3.90 -2.29 -13.77
C ASN A 62 -4.80 -1.14 -13.27
N PHE A 63 -5.83 -1.40 -12.45
CA PHE A 63 -6.71 -0.36 -11.90
C PHE A 63 -5.95 0.76 -11.17
N PHE A 64 -4.83 0.42 -10.53
CA PHE A 64 -3.99 1.36 -9.79
C PHE A 64 -2.80 1.90 -10.59
N GLU A 65 -2.62 1.52 -11.85
CA GLU A 65 -1.59 2.09 -12.72
C GLU A 65 -1.94 3.55 -13.02
N GLY A 66 -1.06 4.48 -12.63
CA GLY A 66 -1.31 5.93 -12.74
C GLY A 66 -1.81 6.61 -11.46
N LEU A 67 -2.04 5.86 -10.37
CA LEU A 67 -2.33 6.41 -9.04
C LEU A 67 -1.09 6.51 -8.11
N SER A 68 0.08 6.11 -8.60
CA SER A 68 1.36 6.03 -7.89
C SER A 68 2.29 7.21 -8.16
#